data_AF-A0AAU4STW7-F1
#
_entry.id   AF-A0AAU4STW7-F1
#
_cell.length_a   1.000
_cell.length_b   1.000
_cell.length_c   1.000
_cell.angle_alpha   90.00
_cell.angle_beta   90.00
_cell.angle_gamma   90.00
#
_symmetry.space_group_name_H-M   'P 1'
#
loop_
_entity.id
_entity.type
_entity.pdbx_description
1 polymer ?
#
loop_
_entity_poly.entity_id
_entity_poly.type
_entity_poly.pdbx_seq_one_letter_code
_entity_poly.pdbx_strand_id
1 'polypeptide(L)'
;MSVPKARVVFLIRVPAERRQEFLDAYDKIRFLVATGVPGHVKDQVCQSTTDPEQWLITSEWRDIADFETWERSQEHRDLVKPMRDCFTEARSLRFHIHASTASASSTEHAVSTTPSAGPAGEGEET
;
A
#
# COMPACT_ATOMS: atom_id res chain seq x y z
N MET A 1 -8.66 -24.59 -1.15
CA MET A 1 -7.53 -23.87 -1.81
C MET A 1 -7.66 -22.40 -1.44
N SER A 2 -6.58 -21.71 -1.08
CA SER A 2 -6.64 -20.27 -0.78
C SER A 2 -6.90 -19.48 -2.07
N VAL A 3 -7.72 -18.44 -2.02
CA VAL A 3 -8.00 -17.56 -3.17
C VAL A 3 -6.74 -16.72 -3.45
N PRO A 4 -6.26 -16.62 -4.70
CA PRO A 4 -5.05 -15.86 -4.99
C PRO A 4 -5.28 -14.36 -4.78
N LYS A 5 -4.32 -13.72 -4.10
CA LYS A 5 -4.24 -12.25 -4.03
C LYS A 5 -4.15 -11.64 -5.42
N ALA A 6 -4.64 -10.41 -5.54
CA ALA A 6 -4.65 -9.69 -6.81
C ALA A 6 -3.80 -8.42 -6.76
N ARG A 7 -3.28 -8.05 -7.93
CA ARG A 7 -2.60 -6.79 -8.21
C ARG A 7 -3.33 -6.09 -9.34
N VAL A 8 -3.73 -4.86 -9.09
CA VAL A 8 -4.19 -3.93 -10.12
C VAL A 8 -3.08 -2.93 -10.42
N VAL A 9 -2.85 -2.69 -11.70
CA VAL A 9 -1.89 -1.72 -12.23
C VAL A 9 -2.68 -0.74 -13.07
N PHE A 10 -2.76 0.50 -12.62
CA PHE A 10 -3.48 1.57 -13.27
C PHE A 10 -2.50 2.59 -13.84
N LEU A 11 -2.25 2.48 -15.15
CA LEU A 11 -1.35 3.35 -15.90
C LEU A 11 -2.13 4.55 -16.40
N ILE A 12 -1.62 5.76 -16.16
CA ILE A 12 -2.29 7.00 -16.56
C ILE A 12 -1.29 8.02 -17.12
N ARG A 13 -1.78 8.88 -18.01
CA ARG A 13 -1.04 10.08 -18.45
C ARG A 13 -1.65 11.33 -17.82
N VAL A 14 -0.87 12.05 -17.02
CA VAL A 14 -1.26 13.28 -16.33
C VAL A 14 -0.49 14.43 -16.97
N PRO A 15 -1.15 15.36 -17.67
CA PRO A 15 -0.51 16.56 -18.20
C PRO A 15 0.23 17.33 -17.10
N ALA A 16 1.39 17.89 -17.43
CA ALA A 16 2.26 18.53 -16.45
C ALA A 16 1.54 19.62 -15.60
N GLU A 17 0.64 20.38 -16.22
CA GLU A 17 -0.16 21.42 -15.59
C GLU A 17 -1.21 20.89 -14.60
N ARG A 18 -1.65 19.64 -14.75
CA ARG A 18 -2.63 18.99 -13.84
C ARG A 18 -1.96 18.15 -12.74
N ARG A 19 -0.64 18.10 -12.70
CA ARG A 19 0.13 17.26 -11.75
C ARG A 19 -0.29 17.48 -10.29
N GLN A 20 -0.34 18.74 -9.85
CA GLN A 20 -0.62 19.04 -8.45
C GLN A 20 -2.07 18.66 -8.10
N GLU A 21 -3.01 18.99 -8.98
CA GLU A 21 -4.41 18.60 -8.81
C GLU A 21 -4.59 17.08 -8.74
N PHE A 22 -3.86 16.33 -9.56
CA PHE A 22 -3.84 14.87 -9.52
C PHE A 22 -3.34 14.34 -8.18
N LEU A 23 -2.20 14.85 -7.68
CA LEU A 23 -1.63 14.43 -6.41
C LEU A 23 -2.54 14.78 -5.22
N ASP A 24 -3.13 15.98 -5.23
CA ASP A 24 -4.06 16.42 -4.20
C ASP A 24 -5.36 15.58 -4.21
N ALA A 25 -5.86 15.22 -5.39
CA ALA A 25 -7.00 14.33 -5.53
C ALA A 25 -6.67 12.92 -5.03
N TYR A 26 -5.51 12.38 -5.41
CA TYR A 26 -5.07 11.06 -4.96
C TYR A 26 -4.89 11.00 -3.44
N ASP A 27 -4.27 12.01 -2.81
CA ASP A 27 -4.04 12.03 -1.36
C ASP A 27 -5.35 11.99 -0.56
N LYS A 28 -6.40 12.67 -1.04
CA LYS A 28 -7.73 12.62 -0.44
C LYS A 28 -8.36 11.23 -0.52
N ILE A 29 -8.13 10.52 -1.62
CA ILE A 29 -8.79 9.24 -1.90
C ILE A 29 -8.07 8.07 -1.21
N ARG A 30 -6.72 8.06 -1.21
CA ARG A 30 -5.93 6.88 -0.80
C ARG A 30 -6.24 6.40 0.62
N PHE A 31 -6.47 7.31 1.55
CA PHE A 31 -6.79 6.95 2.94
C PHE A 31 -8.23 6.44 3.10
N LEU A 32 -9.16 6.96 2.31
CA LEU A 32 -10.54 6.48 2.29
C LEU A 32 -10.60 5.05 1.73
N VAL A 33 -9.84 4.78 0.67
CA VAL A 33 -9.72 3.42 0.11
C VAL A 33 -9.05 2.48 1.11
N ALA A 34 -7.93 2.91 1.70
CA ALA A 34 -7.16 2.09 2.63
C ALA A 34 -7.94 1.67 3.89
N THR A 35 -8.86 2.51 4.37
CA THR A 35 -9.62 2.24 5.60
C THR A 35 -11.04 1.74 5.34
N GLY A 36 -11.67 2.17 4.24
CA GLY A 36 -13.08 1.95 3.98
C GLY A 36 -13.41 0.82 3.01
N VAL A 37 -12.46 0.40 2.17
CA VAL A 37 -12.76 -0.56 1.09
C VAL A 37 -12.37 -1.98 1.49
N PRO A 38 -13.35 -2.91 1.61
CA PRO A 38 -13.07 -4.30 1.94
C PRO A 38 -12.08 -4.93 0.97
N GLY A 39 -11.06 -5.58 1.52
CA GLY A 39 -10.10 -6.35 0.73
C GLY A 39 -8.97 -5.58 0.10
N HIS A 40 -8.98 -4.25 0.17
CA HIS A 40 -7.80 -3.46 -0.14
C HIS A 40 -6.68 -3.79 0.86
N VAL A 41 -5.44 -3.95 0.37
CA VAL A 41 -4.27 -4.27 1.19
C VAL A 41 -3.28 -3.11 1.21
N LYS A 42 -2.94 -2.59 0.04
CA LYS A 42 -1.94 -1.53 -0.13
C LYS A 42 -2.09 -0.90 -1.50
N ASP A 43 -1.87 0.41 -1.58
CA ASP A 43 -1.66 1.11 -2.83
C ASP A 43 -0.39 1.96 -2.83
N GLN A 44 0.06 2.33 -4.03
CA GLN A 44 1.20 3.22 -4.26
C GLN A 44 0.93 4.04 -5.53
N VAL A 45 1.18 5.34 -5.46
CA VAL A 45 1.31 6.21 -6.64
C VAL A 45 2.79 6.37 -7.00
N CYS A 46 3.08 6.21 -8.28
CA CYS A 46 4.42 6.27 -8.84
C CYS A 46 4.41 7.20 -10.04
N GLN A 47 5.48 7.99 -10.20
CA GLN A 47 5.78 8.72 -11.42
C GLN A 47 6.91 8.00 -12.15
N SER A 48 6.86 7.95 -13.49
CA SER A 48 7.97 7.46 -14.29
C SER A 48 9.22 8.32 -14.08
N THR A 49 10.38 7.67 -14.05
CA THR A 49 11.68 8.36 -13.92
C THR A 49 12.14 9.00 -15.23
N THR A 50 11.51 8.66 -16.36
CA THR A 50 11.93 9.09 -17.71
C THR A 50 10.85 9.86 -18.46
N ASP A 51 9.60 9.84 -17.99
CA ASP A 51 8.49 10.62 -18.58
C ASP A 51 7.69 11.27 -17.44
N PRO A 52 7.77 12.61 -17.25
CA PRO A 52 7.12 13.29 -16.14
C PRO A 52 5.58 13.28 -16.20
N GLU A 53 4.99 12.92 -17.34
CA GLU A 53 3.54 12.80 -17.49
C GLU A 53 3.04 11.36 -17.35
N GLN A 54 3.94 10.38 -17.31
CA GLN A 54 3.55 8.99 -17.13
C GLN A 54 3.52 8.62 -15.64
N TRP A 55 2.37 8.15 -15.19
CA TRP A 55 2.13 7.74 -13.81
C TRP A 55 1.56 6.33 -13.73
N LEU A 56 1.71 5.72 -12.57
CA LEU A 56 1.22 4.40 -12.24
C LEU A 56 0.64 4.42 -10.82
N ILE A 57 -0.58 3.91 -10.65
CA ILE A 57 -1.09 3.49 -9.34
C ILE A 57 -1.10 1.97 -9.30
N THR A 58 -0.42 1.38 -8.32
CA THR A 58 -0.55 -0.07 -8.04
C THR A 58 -1.42 -0.26 -6.82
N SER A 59 -2.37 -1.21 -6.85
CA SER A 59 -3.10 -1.65 -5.65
C SER A 59 -3.11 -3.17 -5.49
N GLU A 60 -2.86 -3.63 -4.28
CA GLU A 60 -2.94 -5.02 -3.87
C GLU A 60 -4.27 -5.28 -3.16
N TRP A 61 -4.88 -6.42 -3.48
CA TRP A 61 -6.17 -6.84 -2.95
C TRP A 61 -6.09 -8.28 -2.45
N ARG A 62 -6.92 -8.61 -1.45
CA ARG A 62 -7.05 -9.97 -0.91
C ARG A 62 -7.42 -10.98 -1.99
N ASP A 63 -8.28 -10.57 -2.91
CA ASP A 63 -8.58 -11.26 -4.17
C ASP A 63 -9.08 -10.26 -5.23
N ILE A 64 -9.29 -10.72 -6.46
CA ILE A 64 -9.74 -9.86 -7.56
C ILE A 64 -11.22 -9.45 -7.45
N ALA A 65 -12.05 -10.26 -6.80
CA ALA A 65 -13.49 -10.02 -6.70
C ALA A 65 -13.78 -8.85 -5.74
N ASP A 66 -12.97 -8.67 -4.69
CA ASP A 66 -12.99 -7.50 -3.80
C ASP A 66 -12.80 -6.21 -4.63
N PHE A 67 -11.78 -6.17 -5.50
CA PHE A 67 -11.54 -5.02 -6.40
C PHE A 67 -12.69 -4.80 -7.38
N GLU A 68 -13.13 -5.84 -8.08
CA GLU A 68 -14.19 -5.72 -9.10
C GLU A 68 -15.51 -5.24 -8.49
N THR A 69 -15.81 -5.66 -7.26
CA THR A 69 -16.99 -5.21 -6.53
C THR A 69 -16.91 -3.73 -6.21
N TRP A 70 -15.76 -3.27 -5.70
CA TRP A 70 -15.53 -1.85 -5.46
C TRP A 70 -15.57 -1.04 -6.76
N GLU A 71 -14.87 -1.47 -7.81
CA GLU A 71 -14.79 -0.79 -9.10
C GLU A 71 -16.18 -0.54 -9.73
N ARG A 72 -17.09 -1.52 -9.60
CA ARG A 72 -18.47 -1.43 -10.13
C ARG A 72 -19.39 -0.52 -9.32
N SER A 73 -19.03 -0.20 -8.07
CA SER A 73 -19.86 0.59 -7.16
C SER A 73 -20.04 2.04 -7.62
N GLN A 74 -21.09 2.70 -7.14
CA GLN A 74 -21.28 4.14 -7.33
C GLN A 74 -20.27 4.94 -6.49
N GLU A 75 -20.02 4.47 -5.26
CA GLU A 75 -19.04 5.05 -4.34
C GLU A 75 -17.68 5.20 -4.99
N HIS A 76 -17.17 4.16 -5.66
CA HIS A 76 -15.93 4.24 -6.42
C HIS A 76 -15.99 5.34 -7.48
N ARG A 77 -17.03 5.36 -8.33
CA ARG A 77 -17.16 6.34 -9.43
C ARG A 77 -17.11 7.77 -8.91
N ASP A 78 -17.85 8.05 -7.84
CA ASP A 78 -17.93 9.39 -7.25
C ASP A 78 -16.61 9.76 -6.58
N LEU A 79 -16.04 8.84 -5.81
CA LEU A 79 -14.80 9.05 -5.08
C LEU A 79 -13.62 9.33 -6.02
N VAL A 80 -13.48 8.56 -7.11
CA VAL A 80 -12.33 8.72 -8.02
C VAL A 80 -12.52 9.82 -9.05
N LYS A 81 -13.73 10.38 -9.22
CA LYS A 81 -14.03 11.36 -10.27
C LYS A 81 -13.03 12.53 -10.31
N PRO A 82 -12.72 13.22 -9.20
CA PRO A 82 -11.78 14.35 -9.24
C PRO A 82 -10.39 13.96 -9.75
N MET A 83 -9.93 12.75 -9.42
CA MET A 83 -8.66 12.20 -9.91
C MET A 83 -8.74 11.84 -11.40
N ARG A 84 -9.89 11.31 -11.86
CA ARG A 84 -10.12 10.97 -13.28
C ARG A 84 -10.11 12.20 -14.18
N ASP A 85 -10.58 13.34 -13.67
CA ASP A 85 -10.63 14.61 -14.39
C ASP A 85 -9.21 15.22 -14.62
N CYS A 86 -8.15 14.60 -14.08
CA CYS A 86 -6.77 15.06 -14.17
C CYS A 86 -5.92 14.35 -15.24
N PHE A 87 -6.37 13.21 -15.80
CA PHE A 87 -5.58 12.43 -16.76
C PHE A 87 -6.25 12.33 -18.14
N THR A 88 -5.44 12.17 -19.19
CA THR A 88 -5.89 12.11 -20.59
C THR A 88 -5.99 10.68 -21.11
N GLU A 89 -5.18 9.78 -20.56
CA GLU A 89 -5.16 8.37 -20.92
C GLU A 89 -5.18 7.52 -19.66
N ALA A 90 -5.83 6.35 -19.74
CA ALA A 90 -5.90 5.41 -18.64
C ALA A 90 -5.98 3.97 -19.15
N ARG A 91 -5.23 3.08 -18.49
CA ARG A 91 -5.28 1.64 -18.72
C ARG A 91 -5.23 0.89 -17.39
N SER A 92 -6.23 0.06 -17.13
CA SER A 92 -6.31 -0.79 -15.95
C SER A 92 -5.96 -2.24 -16.31
N LEU A 93 -4.91 -2.77 -15.68
CA LEU A 93 -4.45 -4.15 -15.84
C LEU A 93 -4.65 -4.92 -14.53
N ARG A 94 -5.01 -6.20 -14.62
CA ARG A 94 -5.34 -7.07 -13.49
C ARG A 94 -4.46 -8.31 -13.53
N PHE A 95 -3.89 -8.69 -12.39
CA PHE A 95 -2.99 -9.83 -12.26
C PHE A 95 -3.27 -10.61 -10.96
N HIS A 96 -3.03 -11.92 -10.99
CA HIS A 96 -2.89 -12.70 -9.76
C HIS A 96 -1.44 -12.64 -9.28
N ILE A 97 -1.25 -12.49 -7.98
CA ILE A 97 0.06 -12.55 -7.36
C ILE A 97 0.41 -14.03 -7.13
N HIS A 98 1.36 -14.55 -7.92
CA HIS A 98 1.80 -15.94 -7.79
C HIS A 98 2.83 -16.16 -6.67
N ALA A 99 3.68 -15.16 -6.40
CA ALA A 99 4.69 -15.20 -5.35
C ALA A 99 5.05 -13.78 -4.91
N SER A 100 5.42 -13.64 -3.63
CA SER A 100 5.92 -12.40 -3.05
C SER A 100 7.14 -12.69 -2.18
N THR A 101 8.12 -11.81 -2.20
CA THR A 101 9.27 -11.84 -1.28
C THR A 101 9.33 -10.49 -0.57
N ALA A 102 9.33 -10.49 0.75
CA ALA A 102 9.56 -9.29 1.55
C ALA A 102 11.03 -9.23 1.96
N SER A 103 11.64 -8.03 1.96
CA SER A 103 12.95 -7.85 2.58
C SER A 103 12.83 -8.05 4.09
N ALA A 104 13.76 -8.79 4.69
CA ALA A 104 13.82 -8.92 6.14
C ALA A 104 14.27 -7.58 6.76
N SER A 105 13.32 -6.78 7.25
CA SER A 105 13.54 -5.66 8.17
C SER A 105 12.21 -5.34 8.87
N SER A 106 11.98 -5.51 10.18
CA SER A 106 12.92 -5.52 11.32
C SER A 106 12.40 -6.46 12.41
N THR A 107 13.14 -7.51 12.73
CA THR A 107 13.05 -8.20 14.03
C THR A 107 14.39 -8.01 14.71
N GLU A 108 14.62 -6.84 15.31
CA GLU A 108 15.77 -6.65 16.21
C GLU A 108 15.54 -5.42 17.11
N HIS A 109 14.76 -5.64 18.17
CA HIS A 109 14.96 -5.01 19.48
C HIS A 109 14.53 -6.03 20.56
N ALA A 110 15.05 -7.25 20.47
CA ALA A 110 15.23 -8.08 21.65
C ALA A 110 16.65 -7.79 22.16
N VAL A 111 16.85 -6.61 22.75
CA VAL A 111 18.00 -6.38 23.63
C VAL A 111 17.75 -7.22 24.88
N SER A 112 18.30 -8.43 24.85
CA SER A 112 18.75 -9.13 26.05
C SER A 112 20.17 -8.68 26.35
N THR A 113 20.31 -7.83 27.36
CA THR A 113 21.58 -7.53 28.05
C THR A 113 21.14 -6.93 29.40
N THR A 114 21.53 -7.41 30.58
CA THR A 114 22.61 -8.32 31.01
C THR A 114 22.43 -8.60 32.53
N PRO A 115 23.15 -9.58 33.13
CA PRO A 115 23.05 -9.98 34.54
C PRO A 115 23.96 -9.13 35.44
N SER A 116 23.66 -9.10 36.76
CA SER A 116 24.59 -8.74 37.87
C SER A 116 23.74 -8.60 39.16
N ALA A 117 24.06 -9.06 40.37
CA ALA A 117 25.16 -9.81 40.96
C ALA A 117 24.67 -10.34 42.32
N GLY A 118 25.17 -11.49 42.76
CA GLY A 118 25.13 -11.87 44.18
C GLY A 118 26.30 -11.26 44.95
N PRO A 119 26.16 -11.09 46.27
CA PRO A 119 27.18 -11.60 47.19
C PRO A 119 26.51 -12.47 48.28
N ALA A 120 27.04 -13.67 48.50
CA ALA A 120 28.04 -14.01 49.53
C ALA A 120 27.37 -14.33 50.88
N GLY A 121 27.49 -15.60 51.27
CA GLY A 121 26.87 -16.18 52.45
C GLY A 121 27.52 -15.77 53.77
N GLU A 122 26.75 -16.07 54.81
CA GLU A 122 27.00 -15.88 56.24
C GLU A 122 28.19 -16.70 56.78
N GLY A 123 28.80 -16.18 57.86
CA GLY A 123 29.57 -16.99 58.82
C GLY A 123 30.57 -16.17 59.64
N GLU A 124 30.19 -15.75 60.85
CA GLU A 124 31.14 -15.44 61.92
C GLU A 124 30.59 -15.92 63.28
N GLU A 125 31.51 -16.47 64.08
CA GLU A 125 31.39 -17.19 65.35
C GLU A 125 30.65 -16.44 66.48
N THR A 126 29.96 -17.20 67.34
CA THR A 126 30.15 -17.18 68.81
C THR A 126 29.62 -18.46 69.44
#